data_AF-A0A7N0RGV3-F1
#
_entry.id   AF-A0A7N0RGV3-F1
#
_cell.length_a   1.000
_cell.length_b   1.000
_cell.length_c   1.000
_cell.angle_alpha   90.00
_cell.angle_beta   90.00
_cell.angle_gamma   90.00
#
_symmetry.space_group_name_H-M   'P 1'
#
loop_
_entity.id
_entity.type
_entity.pdbx_description
1 polymer ?
#
loop_
_entity_poly.entity_id
_entity_poly.type
_entity_poly.pdbx_seq_one_letter_code
_entity_poly.pdbx_strand_id
1 'polypeptide(L)'
;MAYTMSTSSLFSVVSDPVRRNRNIFADVAPHRSSLLTLRSDATRGRKRLFAIATRYNILDSNVAAPVVERHSGNYTDCAWNDDYIQYSMRNEYNDEKFKAQAEELKRQVLVMLGRVEGQVEQLELVDDLQRLGVAYHFDREIETMLNRIYKSYVHGECLSDEADLHSTALAFRLFRQHGYLVSQDIFKLFLDDTGRFKPSFCADIKGMISLYEASYLSTQGEAVMEEALTFATASLKKPKDQLTDTYLDVLSARALDMPLHQRTARSEARWFIEEAYEKKPNMSPLLLQFAKLDFNVVQAMYLEELRDLSRWWKSLGFEKDLSFARDSLVVSYLWGIMASPDPEYEACRKAFAKIIAMVSTVDDVYDVYGTLEELELFTDTFKRWDIDAMKQLPHYMKKCYLACYNCVNGMAYDVLNKKGSDVALSLKNAWEILSSLYMKEARWFHSGYKPSLDEYMSNAWLSVSIPLCLLHGHIFDTKPLDGEQVRYLESLPEILKWSCVILRLTDDLGTSPKEMARGDNPKAIQCYMNDTGALEQAAREHVKTLVTEGWKELNGCVMEERTLSKAAVERMLNLVRAGHCFYQHGDGHGVLDGDTKQLMSQLLFDPIPV
;
A
#
# COMPACT_ATOMS: atom_id res chain seq x y z
N MET A 1 28.55 -31.16 -25.40
CA MET A 1 27.56 -31.79 -24.50
C MET A 1 27.30 -30.81 -23.39
N ALA A 2 26.32 -29.94 -23.60
CA ALA A 2 25.91 -28.87 -22.68
C ALA A 2 24.50 -29.21 -22.19
N TYR A 3 24.32 -29.27 -20.88
CA TYR A 3 23.01 -29.42 -20.25
C TYR A 3 22.47 -28.02 -19.96
N THR A 4 21.43 -27.64 -20.70
CA THR A 4 20.50 -26.56 -20.40
C THR A 4 19.49 -27.08 -19.37
N MET A 5 19.45 -26.49 -18.17
CA MET A 5 18.33 -26.67 -17.23
C MET A 5 17.37 -25.48 -17.37
N SER A 6 16.15 -25.79 -17.80
CA SER A 6 15.01 -24.90 -17.88
C SER A 6 14.43 -24.65 -16.47
N THR A 7 14.36 -23.40 -16.05
CA THR A 7 13.70 -22.93 -14.83
C THR A 7 12.21 -22.68 -15.12
N SER A 8 11.44 -23.76 -15.27
CA SER A 8 10.00 -23.72 -15.49
C SER A 8 9.35 -24.89 -14.73
N SER A 9 9.27 -24.77 -13.40
CA SER A 9 8.50 -25.64 -12.52
C SER A 9 8.71 -25.21 -11.07
N LEU A 10 8.03 -24.15 -10.60
CA LEU A 10 8.05 -23.85 -9.15
C LEU A 10 6.71 -23.45 -8.53
N PHE A 11 5.62 -23.20 -9.28
CA PHE A 11 4.31 -22.99 -8.66
C PHE A 11 3.19 -23.59 -9.51
N SER A 12 2.91 -24.88 -9.31
CA SER A 12 1.60 -25.45 -9.63
C SER A 12 1.21 -26.45 -8.56
N VAL A 13 -0.10 -26.51 -8.27
CA VAL A 13 -0.78 -27.34 -7.27
C VAL A 13 -0.84 -26.73 -5.86
N VAL A 14 -1.95 -26.04 -5.55
CA VAL A 14 -3.00 -26.50 -4.61
C VAL A 14 -4.28 -25.70 -4.92
N SER A 15 -5.31 -26.37 -5.43
CA SER A 15 -6.66 -25.86 -5.50
C SER A 15 -7.63 -26.88 -4.85
N ASP A 16 -8.54 -26.33 -4.03
CA ASP A 16 -9.69 -26.96 -3.35
C ASP A 16 -9.39 -27.77 -2.05
N PRO A 17 -10.14 -27.53 -0.95
CA PRO A 17 -11.45 -28.19 -0.85
C PRO A 17 -12.53 -27.39 -0.08
N VAL A 18 -13.64 -27.02 -0.74
CA VAL A 18 -14.93 -26.81 -0.03
C VAL A 18 -16.11 -27.37 -0.84
N ARG A 19 -16.48 -28.63 -0.61
CA ARG A 19 -17.82 -29.14 -0.94
C ARG A 19 -18.61 -29.50 0.32
N ARG A 20 -19.68 -28.73 0.49
CA ARG A 20 -20.71 -28.79 1.53
C ARG A 20 -21.50 -30.10 1.50
N ASN A 21 -21.74 -30.66 2.68
CA ASN A 21 -22.95 -31.44 2.96
C ASN A 21 -24.12 -30.46 3.19
N ARG A 22 -25.22 -30.65 2.45
CA ARG A 22 -26.56 -30.11 2.74
C ARG A 22 -27.52 -31.28 2.81
N ASN A 23 -28.32 -31.33 3.87
CA ASN A 23 -29.76 -31.65 3.91
C ASN A 23 -30.17 -31.83 5.39
N ILE A 24 -31.36 -31.52 5.90
CA ILE A 24 -32.55 -30.72 5.56
C ILE A 24 -33.35 -30.70 6.89
N PHE A 25 -34.04 -29.61 7.19
CA PHE A 25 -35.00 -29.46 8.31
C PHE A 25 -36.37 -30.09 7.99
N ALA A 26 -37.06 -30.62 9.02
CA ALA A 26 -38.52 -30.65 9.28
C ALA A 26 -38.76 -31.70 10.40
N ASP A 27 -39.57 -31.54 11.47
CA ASP A 27 -40.92 -30.98 11.56
C ASP A 27 -41.39 -30.74 13.02
N VAL A 28 -42.24 -29.73 13.19
CA VAL A 28 -43.49 -29.64 14.02
C VAL A 28 -43.46 -29.62 15.57
N ALA A 29 -43.99 -28.51 16.13
CA ALA A 29 -44.39 -28.24 17.52
C ALA A 29 -45.85 -28.71 17.81
N PRO A 30 -46.60 -28.30 18.87
CA PRO A 30 -46.29 -27.71 20.19
C PRO A 30 -47.09 -28.35 21.37
N HIS A 31 -46.84 -27.95 22.62
CA HIS A 31 -47.91 -27.95 23.64
C HIS A 31 -47.83 -26.76 24.63
N ARG A 32 -48.97 -26.04 24.70
CA ARG A 32 -49.41 -25.06 25.72
C ARG A 32 -49.48 -25.74 27.12
N SER A 33 -49.60 -25.13 28.30
CA SER A 33 -50.02 -23.81 28.83
C SER A 33 -49.49 -23.77 30.29
N SER A 34 -49.28 -22.64 30.96
CA SER A 34 -50.36 -21.89 31.61
C SER A 34 -49.78 -20.68 32.35
N LEU A 35 -50.50 -19.57 32.24
CA LEU A 35 -50.35 -18.33 33.01
C LEU A 35 -50.87 -18.53 34.43
N LEU A 36 -50.18 -17.96 35.42
CA LEU A 36 -50.83 -17.35 36.58
C LEU A 36 -49.97 -16.18 37.09
N THR A 37 -50.58 -15.01 36.98
CA THR A 37 -50.18 -13.71 37.52
C THR A 37 -50.22 -13.70 39.05
N LEU A 38 -49.27 -13.03 39.70
CA LEU A 38 -49.50 -12.27 40.92
C LEU A 38 -48.41 -11.20 41.10
N ARG A 39 -48.88 -9.96 41.33
CA ARG A 39 -48.12 -8.73 41.53
C ARG A 39 -47.45 -8.68 42.93
N SER A 40 -46.54 -7.70 43.04
CA SER A 40 -45.97 -7.03 44.22
C SER A 40 -44.93 -7.76 45.07
N ASP A 41 -43.66 -7.36 44.94
CA ASP A 41 -42.99 -6.55 45.99
C ASP A 41 -41.54 -6.24 45.61
N ALA A 42 -41.38 -5.13 44.88
CA ALA A 42 -40.10 -4.55 44.53
C ALA A 42 -39.48 -3.77 45.71
N THR A 43 -39.06 -4.44 46.78
CA THR A 43 -38.25 -3.78 47.83
C THR A 43 -37.41 -4.71 48.72
N ARG A 44 -37.29 -6.01 48.40
CA ARG A 44 -36.60 -6.99 49.28
C ARG A 44 -35.42 -7.76 48.66
N GLY A 45 -34.97 -7.39 47.46
CA GLY A 45 -33.82 -8.00 46.77
C GLY A 45 -32.47 -7.31 46.96
N ARG A 46 -32.44 -6.06 47.44
CA ARG A 46 -31.19 -5.25 47.56
C ARG A 46 -30.38 -5.44 48.84
N LYS A 47 -30.81 -6.31 49.77
CA LYS A 47 -30.12 -6.53 51.06
C LYS A 47 -29.53 -7.94 51.26
N ARG A 48 -29.57 -8.82 50.26
CA ARG A 48 -28.91 -10.15 50.29
C ARG A 48 -27.64 -10.27 49.44
N LEU A 49 -27.34 -9.28 48.59
CA LEU A 49 -26.09 -9.24 47.81
C LEU A 49 -24.92 -8.55 48.53
N PHE A 50 -25.17 -7.88 49.66
CA PHE A 50 -24.14 -7.20 50.46
C PHE A 50 -23.60 -8.02 51.65
N ALA A 51 -24.05 -9.28 51.81
CA ALA A 51 -23.64 -10.14 52.94
C ALA A 51 -22.86 -11.41 52.54
N ILE A 52 -22.53 -11.56 51.25
CA ILE A 52 -21.67 -12.65 50.74
C ILE A 52 -20.27 -12.12 50.33
N ALA A 53 -20.03 -10.81 50.43
CA ALA A 53 -18.75 -10.17 50.10
C ALA A 53 -17.79 -10.02 51.29
N THR A 54 -17.99 -10.73 52.42
CA THR A 54 -17.15 -10.56 53.62
C THR A 54 -16.74 -11.88 54.28
N ARG A 55 -16.54 -12.94 53.47
CA ARG A 55 -16.03 -14.24 53.95
C ARG A 55 -15.00 -14.93 53.08
N TYR A 56 -14.38 -14.23 52.13
CA TYR A 56 -13.18 -14.69 51.43
C TYR A 56 -12.15 -13.59 51.41
N ASN A 57 -11.47 -13.40 52.54
CA ASN A 57 -10.14 -12.82 52.60
C ASN A 57 -9.42 -13.55 53.73
N ILE A 58 -8.12 -13.78 53.53
CA ILE A 58 -7.16 -14.54 54.34
C ILE A 58 -6.99 -15.99 53.87
N LEU A 59 -6.23 -16.11 52.76
CA LEU A 59 -5.01 -16.92 52.71
C LEU A 59 -4.10 -16.26 51.67
N ASP A 60 -3.34 -15.26 52.14
CA ASP A 60 -2.18 -14.71 51.44
C ASP A 60 -1.12 -15.82 51.39
N SER A 61 -1.11 -16.58 50.30
CA SER A 61 0.11 -17.22 49.83
C SER A 61 0.81 -16.21 48.92
N ASN A 62 1.84 -15.55 49.45
CA ASN A 62 2.84 -14.80 48.68
C ASN A 62 3.62 -15.77 47.76
N VAL A 63 2.95 -16.27 46.71
CA VAL A 63 3.63 -16.71 45.50
C VAL A 63 3.71 -15.47 44.66
N ALA A 64 4.90 -14.87 44.57
CA ALA A 64 5.15 -13.82 43.59
C ALA A 64 4.64 -14.37 42.24
N ALA A 65 3.68 -13.67 41.62
CA ALA A 65 3.27 -14.02 40.26
C ALA A 65 4.55 -14.12 39.42
N PRO A 66 4.69 -15.16 38.58
CA PRO A 66 5.88 -15.29 37.75
C PRO A 66 6.06 -13.98 37.00
N VAL A 67 7.27 -13.40 37.08
CA VAL A 67 7.63 -12.22 36.31
C VAL A 67 7.54 -12.65 34.85
N VAL A 68 6.48 -12.24 34.17
CA VAL A 68 6.35 -12.48 32.74
C VAL A 68 7.36 -11.57 32.06
N GLU A 69 8.45 -12.13 31.57
CA GLU A 69 9.41 -11.40 30.74
C GLU A 69 8.72 -11.01 29.43
N ARG A 70 8.70 -9.71 29.13
CA ARG A 70 8.09 -9.13 27.93
C ARG A 70 9.19 -8.58 27.05
N HIS A 71 9.15 -8.88 25.76
CA HIS A 71 10.04 -8.24 24.79
C HIS A 71 9.55 -6.81 24.51
N SER A 72 10.47 -5.99 23.99
CA SER A 72 10.19 -4.62 23.56
C SER A 72 10.79 -4.40 22.18
N GLY A 73 10.03 -3.74 21.30
CA GLY A 73 10.51 -3.31 19.99
C GLY A 73 11.51 -2.16 20.07
N ASN A 74 11.70 -1.54 21.24
CA ASN A 74 12.52 -0.34 21.47
C ASN A 74 12.15 0.81 20.52
N TYR A 75 10.86 1.01 20.32
CA TYR A 75 10.34 2.06 19.45
C TYR A 75 10.60 3.46 20.01
N THR A 76 10.86 4.39 19.11
CA THR A 76 11.05 5.81 19.41
C THR A 76 9.74 6.57 19.30
N ASP A 77 9.59 7.62 20.10
CA ASP A 77 8.42 8.48 20.05
C ASP A 77 8.25 9.14 18.67
N CYS A 78 7.00 9.30 18.23
CA CYS A 78 6.68 10.04 17.01
C CYS A 78 7.09 11.51 17.15
N ALA A 79 7.80 12.04 16.15
CA ALA A 79 8.23 13.44 16.14
C ALA A 79 7.07 14.44 16.03
N TRP A 80 5.89 13.99 15.58
CA TRP A 80 4.69 14.79 15.41
C TRP A 80 3.60 14.31 16.36
N ASN A 81 3.66 14.76 17.62
CA ASN A 81 2.64 14.43 18.62
C ASN A 81 1.33 15.19 18.38
N ASP A 82 0.28 14.83 19.13
CA ASP A 82 -1.05 15.44 19.00
C ASP A 82 -1.01 16.97 19.17
N ASP A 83 -0.26 17.49 20.15
CA ASP A 83 -0.15 18.94 20.36
C ASP A 83 0.44 19.66 19.12
N TYR A 84 1.49 19.09 18.51
CA TYR A 84 2.05 19.62 17.27
C TYR A 84 1.01 19.63 16.15
N ILE A 85 0.30 18.52 15.97
CA ILE A 85 -0.72 18.36 14.92
C ILE A 85 -1.88 19.35 15.13
N GLN A 86 -2.40 19.48 16.35
CA GLN A 86 -3.53 20.37 16.61
C GLN A 86 -3.15 21.85 16.49
N TYR A 87 -2.01 22.27 17.05
CA TYR A 87 -1.75 23.69 17.31
C TYR A 87 -0.71 24.34 16.38
N SER A 88 0.23 23.58 15.81
CA SER A 88 1.33 24.17 15.03
C SER A 88 1.02 24.34 13.53
N MET A 89 -0.12 23.84 13.05
CA MET A 89 -0.35 23.62 11.61
C MET A 89 -1.28 24.65 10.93
N ARG A 90 -1.11 25.96 11.13
CA ARG A 90 -1.89 26.93 10.33
C ARG A 90 -1.37 26.91 8.89
N ASN A 91 -2.14 26.32 7.98
CA ASN A 91 -1.86 26.33 6.56
C ASN A 91 -2.82 27.34 5.88
N GLU A 92 -2.25 28.43 5.33
CA GLU A 92 -3.01 29.49 4.66
C GLU A 92 -3.72 29.02 3.38
N TYR A 93 -3.25 27.93 2.77
CA TYR A 93 -3.82 27.37 1.53
C TYR A 93 -5.18 26.69 1.72
N ASN A 94 -5.69 26.59 2.96
CA ASN A 94 -7.09 26.22 3.21
C ASN A 94 -8.07 27.38 2.95
N ASP A 95 -7.59 28.61 2.78
CA ASP A 95 -8.42 29.76 2.44
C ASP A 95 -9.08 29.60 1.05
N GLU A 96 -10.36 29.93 0.96
CA GLU A 96 -11.16 29.90 -0.27
C GLU A 96 -10.52 30.72 -1.41
N LYS A 97 -9.74 31.76 -1.08
CA LYS A 97 -8.97 32.53 -2.06
C LYS A 97 -8.02 31.65 -2.88
N PHE A 98 -7.26 30.77 -2.23
CA PHE A 98 -6.28 29.92 -2.92
C PHE A 98 -6.96 28.82 -3.72
N LYS A 99 -8.06 28.26 -3.20
CA LYS A 99 -8.90 27.30 -3.95
C LYS A 99 -9.49 27.93 -5.22
N ALA A 100 -10.02 29.15 -5.11
CA ALA A 100 -10.56 29.88 -6.26
C ALA A 100 -9.47 30.20 -7.30
N GLN A 101 -8.25 30.55 -6.85
CA GLN A 101 -7.12 30.76 -7.74
C GLN A 101 -6.68 29.47 -8.44
N ALA A 102 -6.66 28.34 -7.74
CA ALA A 102 -6.35 27.03 -8.32
C ALA A 102 -7.36 26.64 -9.40
N GLU A 103 -8.66 26.88 -9.17
CA GLU A 103 -9.71 26.61 -10.16
C GLU A 103 -9.59 27.48 -11.43
N GLU A 104 -9.19 28.75 -11.28
CA GLU A 104 -8.94 29.60 -12.46
C GLU A 104 -7.71 29.14 -13.25
N LEU A 105 -6.62 28.76 -12.56
CA LEU A 105 -5.43 28.19 -13.21
C LEU A 105 -5.76 26.87 -13.91
N LYS A 106 -6.53 25.98 -13.28
CA LYS A 106 -7.04 24.75 -13.88
C LYS A 106 -7.78 25.01 -15.19
N ARG A 107 -8.67 26.01 -15.20
CA ARG A 107 -9.42 26.41 -16.41
C ARG A 107 -8.50 26.92 -17.52
N GLN A 108 -7.44 27.66 -17.18
CA GLN A 108 -6.45 28.12 -18.15
C GLN A 108 -5.60 26.96 -18.69
N VAL A 109 -5.18 26.03 -17.83
CA VAL A 109 -4.48 24.81 -18.23
C VAL A 109 -5.36 23.99 -19.17
N LEU A 110 -6.66 23.83 -18.88
CA LEU A 110 -7.60 23.13 -19.77
C LEU A 110 -7.64 23.74 -21.18
N VAL A 111 -7.62 25.08 -21.29
CA VAL A 111 -7.54 25.77 -22.59
C VAL A 111 -6.19 25.52 -23.27
N MET A 112 -5.10 25.47 -22.52
CA MET A 112 -3.76 25.13 -23.03
C MET A 112 -3.73 23.71 -23.60
N LEU A 113 -4.33 22.72 -22.91
CA LEU A 113 -4.41 21.33 -23.36
C LEU A 113 -5.05 21.21 -24.75
N GLY A 114 -6.11 21.98 -25.01
CA GLY A 114 -6.84 21.96 -26.29
C GLY A 114 -6.07 22.56 -27.48
N ARG A 115 -4.91 23.19 -27.26
CA ARG A 115 -4.09 23.82 -28.32
C ARG A 115 -2.93 22.96 -28.79
N VAL A 116 -2.63 21.86 -28.09
CA VAL A 116 -1.51 20.98 -28.43
C VAL A 116 -1.98 19.97 -29.47
N GLU A 117 -1.44 20.05 -30.68
CA GLU A 117 -1.88 19.22 -31.82
C GLU A 117 -0.97 18.01 -32.09
N GLY A 118 0.35 18.20 -31.95
CA GLY A 118 1.36 17.17 -32.25
C GLY A 118 1.34 16.00 -31.28
N GLN A 119 1.53 14.78 -31.80
CA GLN A 119 1.36 13.56 -31.02
C GLN A 119 2.43 13.41 -29.92
N VAL A 120 3.69 13.73 -30.24
CA VAL A 120 4.80 13.65 -29.27
C VAL A 120 4.61 14.69 -28.17
N GLU A 121 4.25 15.92 -28.52
CA GLU A 121 3.99 17.00 -27.57
C GLU A 121 2.80 16.68 -26.66
N GLN A 122 1.78 16.00 -27.18
CA GLN A 122 0.67 15.50 -26.35
C GLN A 122 1.11 14.42 -25.37
N LEU A 123 1.94 13.46 -25.79
CA LEU A 123 2.47 12.43 -24.89
C LEU A 123 3.34 13.05 -23.80
N GLU A 124 4.22 14.00 -24.15
CA GLU A 124 5.05 14.72 -23.18
C GLU A 124 4.20 15.54 -22.21
N LEU A 125 3.12 16.17 -22.69
CA LEU A 125 2.20 16.92 -21.84
C LEU A 125 1.44 16.01 -20.88
N VAL A 126 0.97 14.85 -21.34
CA VAL A 126 0.35 13.84 -20.47
C VAL A 126 1.34 13.39 -19.39
N ASP A 127 2.59 13.12 -19.76
CA ASP A 127 3.64 12.75 -18.79
C ASP A 127 3.89 13.88 -17.77
N ASP A 128 3.98 15.13 -18.23
CA ASP A 128 4.15 16.28 -17.35
C ASP A 128 2.98 16.42 -16.37
N LEU A 129 1.72 16.30 -16.84
CA LEU A 129 0.53 16.38 -15.98
C LEU A 129 0.53 15.29 -14.90
N GLN A 130 0.90 14.06 -15.28
CA GLN A 130 0.98 12.93 -14.34
C GLN A 130 2.09 13.14 -13.31
N ARG A 131 3.28 13.51 -13.76
CA ARG A 131 4.46 13.68 -12.90
C ARG A 131 4.39 14.94 -12.04
N LEU A 132 3.62 15.96 -12.44
CA LEU A 132 3.31 17.12 -11.61
C LEU A 132 2.19 16.85 -10.60
N GLY A 133 1.55 15.67 -10.64
CA GLY A 133 0.49 15.30 -9.72
C GLY A 133 -0.82 16.06 -9.93
N VAL A 134 -1.07 16.57 -11.13
CA VAL A 134 -2.29 17.32 -11.47
C VAL A 134 -3.15 16.63 -12.55
N ALA A 135 -2.76 15.44 -13.00
CA ALA A 135 -3.48 14.68 -14.02
C ALA A 135 -4.93 14.37 -13.66
N TYR A 136 -5.23 14.15 -12.37
CA TYR A 136 -6.59 13.84 -11.88
C TYR A 136 -7.63 14.94 -12.19
N HIS A 137 -7.18 16.16 -12.50
CA HIS A 137 -8.06 17.24 -12.96
C HIS A 137 -8.50 17.12 -14.43
N PHE A 138 -7.80 16.29 -15.21
CA PHE A 138 -7.88 16.24 -16.68
C PHE A 138 -8.00 14.81 -17.23
N ASP A 139 -8.50 13.86 -16.43
CA ASP A 139 -8.58 12.44 -16.81
C ASP A 139 -9.25 12.22 -18.17
N ARG A 140 -10.35 12.94 -18.43
CA ARG A 140 -11.10 12.83 -19.70
C ARG A 140 -10.29 13.34 -20.88
N GLU A 141 -9.60 14.46 -20.71
CA GLU A 141 -8.76 15.07 -21.74
C GLU A 141 -7.56 14.16 -22.04
N ILE A 142 -6.90 13.64 -21.01
CA ILE A 142 -5.80 12.67 -21.13
C ILE A 142 -6.27 11.41 -21.86
N GLU A 143 -7.39 10.83 -21.45
CA GLU A 143 -7.97 9.65 -22.08
C GLU A 143 -8.29 9.91 -23.57
N THR A 144 -8.83 11.08 -23.89
CA THR A 144 -9.15 11.48 -25.26
C THR A 144 -7.89 11.59 -26.13
N MET A 145 -6.83 12.21 -25.61
CA MET A 145 -5.55 12.35 -26.31
C MET A 145 -4.92 10.97 -26.57
N LEU A 146 -4.81 10.14 -25.52
CA LEU A 146 -4.20 8.82 -25.64
C LEU A 146 -5.00 7.91 -26.59
N ASN A 147 -6.33 7.93 -26.53
CA ASN A 147 -7.18 7.17 -27.45
C ASN A 147 -6.95 7.56 -28.92
N ARG A 148 -6.77 8.85 -29.19
CA ARG A 148 -6.51 9.35 -30.54
C ARG A 148 -5.17 8.83 -31.07
N ILE A 149 -4.11 8.98 -30.27
CA ILE A 149 -2.76 8.56 -30.65
C ILE A 149 -2.68 7.03 -30.77
N TYR A 150 -3.32 6.30 -29.86
CA TYR A 150 -3.38 4.84 -29.89
C TYR A 150 -4.08 4.33 -31.17
N LYS A 151 -5.16 4.99 -31.61
CA LYS A 151 -5.82 4.64 -32.88
C LYS A 151 -4.86 4.80 -34.06
N SER A 152 -4.13 5.91 -34.16
CA SER A 152 -3.11 6.10 -35.21
C SER A 152 -2.07 4.97 -35.18
N TYR A 153 -1.54 4.65 -34.00
CA TYR A 153 -0.60 3.53 -33.82
C TYR A 153 -1.16 2.19 -34.34
N VAL A 154 -2.40 1.85 -33.98
CA VAL A 154 -3.04 0.59 -34.43
C VAL A 154 -3.24 0.53 -35.95
N HIS A 155 -3.40 1.68 -36.61
CA HIS A 155 -3.52 1.75 -38.07
C HIS A 155 -2.16 1.75 -38.79
N GLY A 156 -1.05 1.59 -38.06
CA GLY A 156 0.31 1.58 -38.62
C GLY A 156 0.82 2.96 -39.00
N GLU A 157 0.19 4.03 -38.52
CA GLU A 157 0.70 5.39 -38.67
C GLU A 157 1.90 5.57 -37.72
N CYS A 158 2.99 6.14 -38.22
CA CYS A 158 4.13 6.47 -37.37
C CYS A 158 3.74 7.62 -36.42
N LEU A 159 4.22 7.55 -35.17
CA LEU A 159 3.99 8.59 -34.15
C LEU A 159 4.57 9.96 -34.57
N SER A 160 5.54 9.95 -35.49
CA SER A 160 6.18 11.09 -36.13
C SER A 160 6.80 10.66 -37.46
N ASP A 161 7.18 11.63 -38.31
CA ASP A 161 7.90 11.38 -39.58
C ASP A 161 9.26 10.69 -39.37
N GLU A 162 9.81 10.77 -38.15
CA GLU A 162 11.01 10.09 -37.66
C GLU A 162 10.72 9.52 -36.26
N ALA A 163 10.19 8.28 -36.17
CA ALA A 163 9.92 7.66 -34.87
C ALA A 163 11.22 7.43 -34.10
N ASP A 164 11.52 8.33 -33.16
CA ASP A 164 12.69 8.24 -32.30
C ASP A 164 12.43 7.33 -31.07
N LEU A 165 13.52 6.99 -30.38
CA LEU A 165 13.48 6.06 -29.26
C LEU A 165 12.70 6.63 -28.07
N HIS A 166 12.81 7.93 -27.83
CA HIS A 166 12.09 8.61 -26.76
C HIS A 166 10.58 8.58 -26.98
N SER A 167 10.09 9.01 -28.15
CA SER A 167 8.66 9.06 -28.42
C SER A 167 8.02 7.67 -28.39
N THR A 168 8.72 6.65 -28.91
CA THR A 168 8.24 5.27 -28.92
C THR A 168 8.17 4.66 -27.52
N ALA A 169 9.22 4.84 -26.71
CA ALA A 169 9.23 4.35 -25.34
C ALA A 169 8.22 5.09 -24.43
N LEU A 170 8.07 6.40 -24.62
CA LEU A 170 7.07 7.20 -23.91
C LEU A 170 5.64 6.75 -24.25
N ALA A 171 5.33 6.57 -25.54
CA ALA A 171 4.05 6.07 -26.00
C ALA A 171 3.76 4.68 -25.42
N PHE A 172 4.71 3.75 -25.52
CA PHE A 172 4.58 2.40 -24.95
C PHE A 172 4.24 2.44 -23.45
N ARG A 173 4.99 3.23 -22.67
CA ARG A 173 4.77 3.39 -21.23
C ARG A 173 3.39 3.94 -20.94
N LEU A 174 3.02 5.08 -21.53
CA LEU A 174 1.73 5.73 -21.28
C LEU A 174 0.57 4.83 -21.71
N PHE A 175 0.67 4.16 -22.85
CA PHE A 175 -0.35 3.22 -23.30
C PHE A 175 -0.55 2.07 -22.31
N ARG A 176 0.52 1.41 -21.85
CA ARG A 176 0.38 0.33 -20.87
C ARG A 176 -0.13 0.81 -19.51
N GLN A 177 0.34 1.97 -19.03
CA GLN A 177 -0.16 2.58 -17.79
C GLN A 177 -1.66 2.88 -17.84
N HIS A 178 -2.19 3.18 -19.04
CA HIS A 178 -3.62 3.43 -19.26
C HIS A 178 -4.42 2.21 -19.73
N GLY A 179 -3.82 1.01 -19.70
CA GLY A 179 -4.51 -0.26 -19.99
C GLY A 179 -4.64 -0.59 -21.47
N TYR A 180 -3.96 0.13 -22.36
CA TYR A 180 -3.91 -0.21 -23.78
C TYR A 180 -2.98 -1.39 -24.04
N LEU A 181 -3.37 -2.27 -24.96
CA LEU A 181 -2.56 -3.41 -25.37
C LEU A 181 -1.52 -2.96 -26.40
N VAL A 182 -0.25 -2.99 -26.00
CA VAL A 182 0.90 -2.67 -26.87
C VAL A 182 1.94 -3.78 -26.74
N SER A 183 2.38 -4.31 -27.87
CA SER A 183 3.41 -5.35 -27.92
C SER A 183 4.81 -4.76 -27.80
N GLN A 184 5.73 -5.49 -27.15
CA GLN A 184 7.18 -5.20 -27.16
C GLN A 184 7.75 -5.08 -28.59
N ASP A 185 7.06 -5.63 -29.59
CA ASP A 185 7.43 -5.56 -31.01
C ASP A 185 7.56 -4.13 -31.55
N ILE A 186 6.96 -3.15 -30.89
CA ILE A 186 7.15 -1.73 -31.21
C ILE A 186 8.63 -1.33 -31.18
N PHE A 187 9.46 -2.02 -30.40
CA PHE A 187 10.88 -1.73 -30.29
C PHE A 187 11.77 -2.41 -31.34
N LYS A 188 11.22 -3.28 -32.20
CA LYS A 188 11.99 -4.03 -33.20
C LYS A 188 12.81 -3.15 -34.14
N LEU A 189 12.35 -1.92 -34.41
CA LEU A 189 13.06 -0.97 -35.27
C LEU A 189 14.38 -0.45 -34.67
N PHE A 190 14.54 -0.54 -33.35
CA PHE A 190 15.75 -0.14 -32.63
C PHE A 190 16.74 -1.29 -32.44
N LEU A 191 16.37 -2.51 -32.84
CA LEU A 191 17.21 -3.71 -32.71
C LEU A 191 18.10 -3.92 -33.93
N ASP A 192 19.30 -4.44 -33.71
CA ASP A 192 20.19 -4.98 -34.74
C ASP A 192 19.77 -6.39 -35.18
N ASP A 193 20.47 -6.95 -36.17
CA ASP A 193 20.19 -8.29 -36.71
C ASP A 193 20.40 -9.42 -35.68
N THR A 194 21.05 -9.12 -34.54
CA THR A 194 21.23 -10.07 -33.42
C THR A 194 20.10 -9.99 -32.40
N GLY A 195 19.13 -9.09 -32.59
CA GLY A 195 18.03 -8.86 -31.67
C GLY A 195 18.40 -8.00 -30.47
N ARG A 196 19.51 -7.26 -30.52
CA ARG A 196 19.98 -6.36 -29.45
C ARG A 196 19.80 -4.90 -29.82
N PHE A 197 19.61 -4.01 -28.85
CA PHE A 197 19.46 -2.59 -29.15
C PHE A 197 20.75 -2.02 -29.76
N LYS A 198 20.60 -1.24 -30.85
CA LYS A 198 21.74 -0.67 -31.58
C LYS A 198 22.54 0.28 -30.67
N PRO A 199 23.86 0.09 -30.52
CA PRO A 199 24.69 0.96 -29.67
C PRO A 199 24.67 2.45 -30.07
N SER A 200 24.27 2.78 -31.30
CA SER A 200 24.11 4.16 -31.76
C SER A 200 23.14 4.98 -30.89
N PHE A 201 22.17 4.33 -30.24
CA PHE A 201 21.22 5.02 -29.35
C PHE A 201 21.79 5.36 -27.96
N CYS A 202 23.00 4.88 -27.61
CA CYS A 202 23.61 5.21 -26.31
C CYS A 202 23.85 6.72 -26.13
N ALA A 203 24.00 7.47 -27.23
CA ALA A 203 24.18 8.92 -27.19
C ALA A 203 22.87 9.69 -26.94
N ASP A 204 21.71 9.07 -27.19
CA ASP A 204 20.39 9.66 -26.93
C ASP A 204 19.99 9.41 -25.47
N ILE A 205 20.47 10.28 -24.58
CA ILE A 205 20.20 10.18 -23.13
C ILE A 205 18.70 10.23 -22.84
N LYS A 206 17.94 11.09 -23.56
CA LYS A 206 16.49 11.23 -23.37
C LYS A 206 15.76 9.94 -23.75
N GLY A 207 16.11 9.35 -24.89
CA GLY A 207 15.62 8.04 -25.32
C GLY A 207 16.00 6.92 -24.35
N MET A 208 17.22 6.93 -23.81
CA MET A 208 17.64 5.94 -22.80
C MET A 208 16.84 6.02 -21.50
N ILE A 209 16.56 7.23 -21.00
CA ILE A 209 15.69 7.40 -19.82
C ILE A 209 14.30 6.85 -20.13
N SER A 210 13.71 7.21 -21.26
CA SER A 210 12.36 6.73 -21.61
C SER A 210 12.29 5.22 -21.82
N LEU A 211 13.32 4.63 -22.44
CA LEU A 211 13.41 3.17 -22.62
C LEU A 211 13.56 2.45 -21.27
N TYR A 212 14.40 2.99 -20.37
CA TYR A 212 14.54 2.48 -19.01
C TYR A 212 13.18 2.49 -18.30
N GLU A 213 12.49 3.63 -18.28
CA GLU A 213 11.19 3.74 -17.60
C GLU A 213 10.11 2.84 -18.21
N ALA A 214 10.09 2.70 -19.55
CA ALA A 214 9.18 1.82 -20.26
C ALA A 214 9.43 0.33 -19.95
N SER A 215 10.69 -0.05 -19.73
CA SER A 215 11.06 -1.45 -19.48
C SER A 215 10.49 -2.02 -18.18
N TYR A 216 10.18 -1.17 -17.19
CA TYR A 216 9.53 -1.60 -15.94
C TYR A 216 8.04 -1.96 -16.11
N LEU A 217 7.46 -1.75 -17.28
CA LEU A 217 6.12 -2.24 -17.65
C LEU A 217 6.16 -3.60 -18.35
N SER A 218 7.31 -4.27 -18.38
CA SER A 218 7.44 -5.62 -18.93
C SER A 218 6.51 -6.61 -18.23
N THR A 219 5.97 -7.57 -18.99
CA THR A 219 5.29 -8.76 -18.48
C THR A 219 6.18 -9.99 -18.63
N GLN A 220 5.74 -11.13 -18.09
CA GLN A 220 6.48 -12.38 -18.28
C GLN A 220 6.66 -12.76 -19.75
N GLY A 221 7.84 -13.27 -20.09
CA GLY A 221 8.18 -13.71 -21.45
C GLY A 221 8.55 -12.60 -22.44
N GLU A 222 8.66 -11.34 -22.00
CA GLU A 222 9.02 -10.21 -22.87
C GLU A 222 10.54 -9.98 -22.97
N ALA A 223 11.22 -10.87 -23.71
CA ALA A 223 12.67 -10.82 -23.87
C ALA A 223 13.22 -9.50 -24.43
N VAL A 224 12.48 -8.80 -25.30
CA VAL A 224 12.90 -7.48 -25.82
C VAL A 224 12.89 -6.44 -24.70
N MET A 225 11.94 -6.52 -23.77
CA MET A 225 11.86 -5.59 -22.64
C MET A 225 12.95 -5.87 -21.59
N GLU A 226 13.32 -7.13 -21.40
CA GLU A 226 14.47 -7.51 -20.54
C GLU A 226 15.80 -7.01 -21.11
N GLU A 227 15.97 -7.13 -22.43
CA GLU A 227 17.11 -6.54 -23.13
C GLU A 227 17.09 -5.02 -22.96
N ALA A 228 15.95 -4.36 -23.20
CA ALA A 228 15.79 -2.93 -23.08
C ALA A 228 16.19 -2.40 -21.70
N LEU A 229 15.76 -3.07 -20.63
CA LEU A 229 16.16 -2.73 -19.26
C LEU A 229 17.68 -2.84 -19.08
N THR A 230 18.27 -3.94 -19.56
CA THR A 230 19.71 -4.19 -19.48
C THR A 230 20.51 -3.13 -20.25
N PHE A 231 20.12 -2.85 -21.48
CA PHE A 231 20.76 -1.90 -22.38
C PHE A 231 20.68 -0.47 -21.84
N ALA A 232 19.47 -0.02 -21.47
CA ALA A 232 19.24 1.32 -20.94
C ALA A 232 19.96 1.52 -19.59
N THR A 233 19.91 0.53 -18.69
CA THR A 233 20.63 0.59 -17.40
C THR A 233 22.14 0.72 -17.62
N ALA A 234 22.71 -0.10 -18.51
CA ALA A 234 24.15 -0.06 -18.81
C ALA A 234 24.56 1.26 -19.46
N SER A 235 23.69 1.87 -20.27
CA SER A 235 23.94 3.18 -20.89
C SER A 235 23.89 4.31 -19.86
N LEU A 236 22.83 4.38 -19.05
CA LEU A 236 22.63 5.45 -18.07
C LEU A 236 23.66 5.46 -16.93
N LYS A 237 24.26 4.31 -16.60
CA LYS A 237 25.34 4.19 -15.60
C LYS A 237 26.72 4.62 -16.12
N LYS A 238 26.90 4.84 -17.43
CA LYS A 238 28.19 5.28 -17.95
C LYS A 238 28.49 6.71 -17.46
N PRO A 239 29.76 7.03 -17.16
CA PRO A 239 30.16 8.39 -16.88
C PRO A 239 29.76 9.28 -18.05
N LYS A 240 29.09 10.39 -17.76
CA LYS A 240 28.72 11.37 -18.76
C LYS A 240 29.83 12.42 -18.88
N ASP A 241 30.09 12.89 -20.09
CA ASP A 241 31.02 14.00 -20.31
C ASP A 241 30.50 15.28 -19.63
N GLN A 242 31.39 16.14 -19.13
CA GLN A 242 31.08 17.32 -18.29
C GLN A 242 30.19 18.41 -18.97
N LEU A 243 29.72 18.20 -20.20
CA LEU A 243 28.89 19.13 -20.99
C LEU A 243 27.39 18.75 -20.96
N THR A 244 26.93 18.04 -19.94
CA THR A 244 25.58 17.46 -19.88
C THR A 244 24.48 18.47 -19.59
N ASP A 245 23.31 18.20 -20.18
CA ASP A 245 22.04 18.85 -19.86
C ASP A 245 21.67 18.56 -18.39
N THR A 246 21.68 19.60 -17.55
CA THR A 246 21.38 19.50 -16.12
C THR A 246 20.01 18.88 -15.84
N TYR A 247 19.03 19.05 -16.74
CA TYR A 247 17.70 18.45 -16.60
C TYR A 247 17.74 16.93 -16.82
N LEU A 248 18.40 16.48 -17.90
CA LEU A 248 18.53 15.05 -18.21
C LEU A 248 19.39 14.31 -17.18
N ASP A 249 20.36 14.98 -16.57
CA ASP A 249 21.16 14.40 -15.50
C ASP A 249 20.35 14.12 -14.24
N VAL A 250 19.57 15.11 -13.80
CA VAL A 250 18.66 14.97 -12.66
C VAL A 250 17.64 13.87 -12.92
N LEU A 251 17.06 13.80 -14.12
CA LEU A 251 16.15 12.72 -14.51
C LEU A 251 16.81 11.34 -14.54
N SER A 252 18.04 11.24 -15.08
CA SER A 252 18.77 9.97 -15.13
C SER A 252 19.08 9.44 -13.74
N ALA A 253 19.54 10.31 -12.85
CA ALA A 253 19.84 9.96 -11.46
C ALA A 253 18.57 9.52 -10.73
N ARG A 254 17.45 10.23 -10.94
CA ARG A 254 16.15 9.85 -10.39
C ARG A 254 15.68 8.49 -10.91
N ALA A 255 15.74 8.24 -12.21
CA ALA A 255 15.32 6.97 -12.78
C ALA A 255 16.13 5.79 -12.21
N LEU A 256 17.47 5.94 -12.14
CA LEU A 256 18.37 4.89 -11.62
C LEU A 256 18.23 4.64 -10.11
N ASP A 257 17.74 5.62 -9.35
CA ASP A 257 17.42 5.45 -7.92
C ASP A 257 16.19 4.54 -7.75
N MET A 258 15.11 4.84 -8.46
CA MET A 258 13.90 4.02 -8.54
C MET A 258 13.13 4.42 -9.82
N PRO A 259 12.62 3.46 -10.60
CA PRO A 259 11.85 3.75 -11.80
C PRO A 259 10.50 4.38 -11.47
N LEU A 260 10.01 5.23 -12.37
CA LEU A 260 8.74 5.94 -12.26
C LEU A 260 7.55 4.99 -12.00
N HIS A 261 7.55 3.78 -12.60
CA HIS A 261 6.47 2.80 -12.41
C HIS A 261 6.36 2.27 -10.98
N GLN A 262 7.45 2.36 -10.20
CA GLN A 262 7.50 1.93 -8.79
C GLN A 262 7.36 3.09 -7.80
N ARG A 263 7.23 4.33 -8.29
CA ARG A 263 7.07 5.54 -7.46
C ARG A 263 5.60 5.88 -7.24
N THR A 264 5.28 6.43 -6.07
CA THR A 264 3.93 6.98 -5.82
C THR A 264 3.79 8.35 -6.50
N ALA A 265 2.63 8.62 -7.08
CA ALA A 265 2.40 9.88 -7.80
C ALA A 265 2.63 11.12 -6.93
N ARG A 266 2.25 11.07 -5.65
CA ARG A 266 2.36 12.22 -4.75
C ARG A 266 3.80 12.52 -4.32
N SER A 267 4.61 11.50 -4.07
CA SER A 267 6.04 11.69 -3.77
C SER A 267 6.82 12.16 -5.00
N GLU A 268 6.49 11.63 -6.19
CA GLU A 268 7.08 12.09 -7.44
C GLU A 268 6.67 13.53 -7.77
N ALA A 269 5.41 13.92 -7.55
CA ALA A 269 4.93 15.27 -7.79
C ALA A 269 5.76 16.34 -7.09
N ARG A 270 6.06 16.16 -5.80
CA ARG A 270 6.88 17.10 -5.05
C ARG A 270 8.26 17.25 -5.66
N TRP A 271 8.94 16.13 -5.86
CA TRP A 271 10.29 16.12 -6.43
C TRP A 271 10.32 16.71 -7.83
N PHE A 272 9.37 16.34 -8.68
CA PHE A 272 9.33 16.78 -10.08
C PHE A 272 9.07 18.28 -10.18
N ILE A 273 8.19 18.85 -9.34
CA ILE A 273 7.95 20.31 -9.28
C ILE A 273 9.24 21.07 -8.93
N GLU A 274 9.95 20.66 -7.87
CA GLU A 274 11.07 21.42 -7.32
C GLU A 274 12.39 21.18 -8.06
N GLU A 275 12.66 19.93 -8.44
CA GLU A 275 13.99 19.53 -8.91
C GLU A 275 14.12 19.42 -10.42
N ALA A 276 13.02 19.17 -11.14
CA ALA A 276 13.07 18.81 -12.55
C ALA A 276 12.29 19.77 -13.45
N TYR A 277 10.98 19.93 -13.24
CA TYR A 277 10.10 20.63 -14.17
C TYR A 277 10.49 22.09 -14.36
N GLU A 278 10.88 22.80 -13.29
CA GLU A 278 11.34 24.20 -13.35
C GLU A 278 12.62 24.36 -14.20
N LYS A 279 13.45 23.32 -14.30
CA LYS A 279 14.69 23.29 -15.10
C LYS A 279 14.47 22.77 -16.52
N LYS A 280 13.26 22.32 -16.88
CA LYS A 280 12.93 21.77 -18.21
C LYS A 280 13.04 22.87 -19.27
N PRO A 281 13.74 22.65 -20.41
CA PRO A 281 13.96 23.68 -21.43
C PRO A 281 12.71 24.37 -21.98
N ASN A 282 11.60 23.63 -22.08
CA ASN A 282 10.31 24.10 -22.58
C ASN A 282 9.21 24.08 -21.49
N MET A 283 9.59 24.34 -20.24
CA MET A 283 8.66 24.38 -19.10
C MET A 283 7.51 25.39 -19.34
N SER A 284 6.27 25.00 -19.00
CA SER A 284 5.11 25.89 -19.04
C SER A 284 4.95 26.61 -17.69
N PRO A 285 5.12 27.95 -17.61
CA PRO A 285 4.98 28.68 -16.36
C PRO A 285 3.57 28.57 -15.77
N LEU A 286 2.55 28.53 -16.63
CA LEU A 286 1.16 28.32 -16.24
C LEU A 286 0.99 26.96 -15.55
N LEU A 287 1.55 25.90 -16.13
CA LEU A 287 1.43 24.56 -15.58
C LEU A 287 2.22 24.40 -14.27
N LEU A 288 3.43 24.97 -14.19
CA LEU A 288 4.22 24.99 -12.96
C LEU A 288 3.49 25.73 -11.84
N GLN A 289 2.93 26.92 -12.13
CA GLN A 289 2.17 27.69 -11.16
C GLN A 289 0.93 26.93 -10.66
N PHE A 290 0.21 26.28 -11.58
CA PHE A 290 -0.93 25.45 -11.22
C PHE A 290 -0.51 24.28 -10.32
N ALA A 291 0.55 23.55 -10.69
CA ALA A 291 1.04 22.41 -9.91
C ALA A 291 1.50 22.80 -8.49
N LYS A 292 2.23 23.91 -8.34
CA LYS A 292 2.66 24.42 -7.02
C LYS A 292 1.45 24.75 -6.14
N LEU A 293 0.47 25.48 -6.69
CA LEU A 293 -0.71 25.89 -5.93
C LEU A 293 -1.63 24.70 -5.60
N ASP A 294 -1.89 23.81 -6.57
CA ASP A 294 -2.68 22.60 -6.34
C ASP A 294 -2.03 21.72 -5.27
N PHE A 295 -0.71 21.52 -5.34
CA PHE A 295 0.01 20.76 -4.34
C PHE A 295 -0.25 21.30 -2.92
N ASN A 296 -0.14 22.62 -2.73
CA ASN A 296 -0.33 23.24 -1.42
C ASN A 296 -1.78 23.22 -0.94
N VAL A 297 -2.76 23.39 -1.83
CA VAL A 297 -4.19 23.26 -1.49
C VAL A 297 -4.52 21.84 -1.04
N VAL A 298 -4.03 20.83 -1.76
CA VAL A 298 -4.21 19.42 -1.40
C VAL A 298 -3.46 19.07 -0.11
N GLN A 299 -2.27 19.61 0.09
CA GLN A 299 -1.52 19.46 1.36
C GLN A 299 -2.30 20.04 2.54
N ALA A 300 -2.92 21.22 2.38
CA ALA A 300 -3.74 21.83 3.43
C ALA A 300 -4.94 20.94 3.81
N MET A 301 -5.59 20.32 2.82
CA MET A 301 -6.65 19.34 3.06
C MET A 301 -6.13 18.12 3.84
N TYR A 302 -4.95 17.58 3.50
CA TYR A 302 -4.35 16.48 4.24
C TYR A 302 -4.08 16.80 5.71
N LEU A 303 -3.69 18.04 6.01
CA LEU A 303 -3.47 18.48 7.38
C LEU A 303 -4.76 18.50 8.20
N GLU A 304 -5.89 18.91 7.62
CA GLU A 304 -7.19 18.84 8.30
C GLU A 304 -7.62 17.38 8.55
N GLU A 305 -7.43 16.50 7.56
CA GLU A 305 -7.69 15.07 7.73
C GLU A 305 -6.82 14.47 8.85
N LEU A 306 -5.54 14.82 8.91
CA LEU A 306 -4.62 14.37 9.95
C LEU A 306 -5.02 14.87 11.34
N ARG A 307 -5.56 16.08 11.48
CA ARG A 307 -6.09 16.57 12.77
C ARG A 307 -7.26 15.74 13.26
N ASP A 308 -8.18 15.38 12.37
CA ASP A 308 -9.31 14.52 12.69
C ASP A 308 -8.83 13.13 13.15
N LEU A 309 -7.85 12.58 12.45
CA LEU A 309 -7.23 11.30 12.77
C LEU A 309 -6.47 11.36 14.10
N SER A 310 -5.78 12.45 14.39
CA SER A 310 -5.06 12.64 15.66
C SER A 310 -6.02 12.70 16.84
N ARG A 311 -7.15 13.42 16.72
CA ARG A 311 -8.21 13.42 17.75
C ARG A 311 -8.78 12.02 17.97
N TRP A 312 -9.01 11.27 16.89
CA TRP A 312 -9.45 9.88 16.99
C TRP A 312 -8.41 9.01 17.71
N TRP A 313 -7.15 9.06 17.30
CA TRP A 313 -6.07 8.26 17.88
C TRP A 313 -5.88 8.55 19.37
N LYS A 314 -5.84 9.83 19.74
CA LYS A 314 -5.75 10.28 21.14
C LYS A 314 -6.93 9.76 21.98
N SER A 315 -8.13 9.70 21.40
CA SER A 315 -9.33 9.19 22.08
C SER A 315 -9.28 7.70 22.43
N LEU A 316 -8.41 6.93 21.77
CA LEU A 316 -8.22 5.50 22.07
C LEU A 316 -7.47 5.28 23.40
N GLY A 317 -6.68 6.28 23.84
CA GLY A 317 -5.97 6.23 25.11
C GLY A 317 -4.88 5.16 25.18
N PHE A 318 -4.26 4.83 24.04
CA PHE A 318 -3.24 3.79 23.92
C PHE A 318 -1.93 4.11 24.65
N GLU A 319 -1.59 5.39 24.80
CA GLU A 319 -0.33 5.88 25.37
C GLU A 319 0.06 5.24 26.72
N LYS A 320 -0.91 4.82 27.54
CA LYS A 320 -0.65 4.23 28.86
C LYS A 320 -0.62 2.71 28.86
N ASP A 321 -1.48 2.08 28.07
CA ASP A 321 -1.74 0.63 28.16
C ASP A 321 -1.08 -0.16 27.03
N LEU A 322 -0.72 0.52 25.94
CA LEU A 322 -0.10 -0.04 24.75
C LEU A 322 1.20 0.72 24.42
N SER A 323 1.89 1.24 25.45
CA SER A 323 3.14 2.01 25.29
C SER A 323 4.31 1.18 24.72
N PHE A 324 4.14 -0.13 24.57
CA PHE A 324 5.10 -1.00 23.89
C PHE A 324 4.94 -0.99 22.37
N ALA A 325 3.78 -0.56 21.86
CA ALA A 325 3.47 -0.53 20.44
C ALA A 325 3.93 0.80 19.82
N ARG A 326 4.20 0.76 18.51
CA ARG A 326 4.58 1.93 17.72
C ARG A 326 3.45 2.97 17.70
N ASP A 327 3.80 4.24 17.86
CA ASP A 327 2.89 5.34 17.51
C ASP A 327 2.89 5.56 15.99
N SER A 328 2.06 4.79 15.29
CA SER A 328 2.09 4.68 13.84
C SER A 328 1.08 5.58 13.12
N LEU A 329 0.38 6.50 13.80
CA LEU A 329 -0.73 7.25 13.18
C LEU A 329 -0.31 8.04 11.94
N VAL A 330 0.73 8.88 12.06
CA VAL A 330 1.11 9.81 11.00
C VAL A 330 1.67 9.04 9.80
N VAL A 331 2.45 7.99 10.05
CA VAL A 331 2.96 7.12 8.98
C VAL A 331 1.85 6.29 8.34
N SER A 332 0.87 5.83 9.12
CA SER A 332 -0.33 5.14 8.60
C SER A 332 -1.16 6.06 7.71
N TYR A 333 -1.24 7.35 8.05
CA TYR A 333 -1.89 8.34 7.20
C TYR A 333 -1.10 8.61 5.92
N LEU A 334 0.23 8.62 5.99
CA LEU A 334 1.09 8.73 4.80
C LEU A 334 0.86 7.55 3.82
N TRP A 335 0.72 6.32 4.33
CA TRP A 335 0.29 5.17 3.52
C TRP A 335 -1.05 5.43 2.82
N GLY A 336 -2.03 5.99 3.54
CA GLY A 336 -3.32 6.38 2.97
C GLY A 336 -3.18 7.41 1.84
N ILE A 337 -2.37 8.46 2.04
CA ILE A 337 -2.08 9.48 1.01
C ILE A 337 -1.47 8.84 -0.23
N MET A 338 -0.48 7.96 -0.05
CA MET A 338 0.18 7.30 -1.18
C MET A 338 -0.76 6.37 -1.95
N ALA A 339 -1.63 5.65 -1.24
CA ALA A 339 -2.62 4.75 -1.86
C ALA A 339 -3.71 5.52 -2.62
N SER A 340 -4.13 6.69 -2.15
CA SER A 340 -5.26 7.45 -2.68
C SER A 340 -5.01 8.96 -2.61
N PRO A 341 -4.14 9.51 -3.49
CA PRO A 341 -3.68 10.88 -3.40
C PRO A 341 -4.69 11.93 -3.88
N ASP A 342 -5.73 11.55 -4.61
CA ASP A 342 -6.63 12.56 -5.17
C ASP A 342 -7.64 13.07 -4.14
N PRO A 343 -7.98 14.37 -4.11
CA PRO A 343 -8.81 14.97 -3.06
C PRO A 343 -10.13 14.26 -2.77
N GLU A 344 -10.78 13.70 -3.79
CA GLU A 344 -12.07 13.00 -3.66
C GLU A 344 -12.03 11.77 -2.73
N TYR A 345 -10.84 11.22 -2.45
CA TYR A 345 -10.67 9.99 -1.67
C TYR A 345 -10.42 10.21 -0.17
N GLU A 346 -10.86 11.34 0.42
CA GLU A 346 -10.71 11.64 1.86
C GLU A 346 -11.13 10.44 2.74
N ALA A 347 -12.33 9.91 2.52
CA ALA A 347 -12.86 8.83 3.35
C ALA A 347 -12.01 7.56 3.26
N CYS A 348 -11.45 7.26 2.07
CA CYS A 348 -10.54 6.15 1.86
C CYS A 348 -9.22 6.36 2.61
N ARG A 349 -8.60 7.54 2.51
CA ARG A 349 -7.35 7.86 3.22
C ARG A 349 -7.51 7.73 4.73
N LYS A 350 -8.60 8.27 5.29
CA LYS A 350 -8.90 8.16 6.73
C LYS A 350 -9.17 6.72 7.15
N ALA A 351 -9.81 5.91 6.29
CA ALA A 351 -10.02 4.50 6.57
C ALA A 351 -8.69 3.72 6.56
N PHE A 352 -7.83 3.92 5.55
CA PHE A 352 -6.49 3.34 5.52
C PHE A 352 -5.69 3.71 6.77
N ALA A 353 -5.64 4.99 7.12
CA ALA A 353 -4.88 5.45 8.27
C ALA A 353 -5.31 4.77 9.56
N LYS A 354 -6.61 4.69 9.81
CA LYS A 354 -7.16 4.03 10.98
C LYS A 354 -6.82 2.54 11.01
N ILE A 355 -6.98 1.86 9.88
CA ILE A 355 -6.82 0.42 9.81
C ILE A 355 -5.35 0.01 9.84
N ILE A 356 -4.47 0.71 9.13
CA ILE A 356 -3.03 0.47 9.19
C ILE A 356 -2.53 0.73 10.61
N ALA A 357 -2.96 1.81 11.27
CA ALA A 357 -2.55 2.07 12.66
C ALA A 357 -3.03 0.97 13.62
N MET A 358 -4.26 0.46 13.45
CA MET A 358 -4.77 -0.69 14.20
C MET A 358 -3.98 -1.97 13.90
N VAL A 359 -3.67 -2.24 12.62
CA VAL A 359 -2.88 -3.39 12.20
C VAL A 359 -1.50 -3.34 12.85
N SER A 360 -0.77 -2.22 12.78
CA SER A 360 0.54 -2.09 13.43
C SER A 360 0.47 -2.31 14.94
N THR A 361 -0.61 -1.84 15.58
CA THR A 361 -0.79 -2.06 17.04
C THR A 361 -1.03 -3.55 17.34
N VAL A 362 -1.84 -4.22 16.52
CA VAL A 362 -2.12 -5.65 16.66
C VAL A 362 -0.86 -6.47 16.36
N ASP A 363 -0.11 -6.11 15.33
CA ASP A 363 1.19 -6.69 14.96
C ASP A 363 2.14 -6.68 16.16
N ASP A 364 2.36 -5.50 16.79
CA ASP A 364 3.18 -5.35 18.00
C ASP A 364 2.69 -6.16 19.21
N VAL A 365 1.39 -6.49 19.27
CA VAL A 365 0.88 -7.42 20.28
C VAL A 365 1.40 -8.83 19.99
N TYR A 366 1.45 -9.26 18.74
CA TYR A 366 1.85 -10.62 18.34
C TYR A 366 3.36 -10.85 18.31
N ASP A 367 4.15 -9.93 17.75
CA ASP A 367 5.58 -10.14 17.50
C ASP A 367 6.51 -9.53 18.56
N VAL A 368 6.00 -8.61 19.39
CA VAL A 368 6.77 -7.93 20.44
C VAL A 368 6.29 -8.29 21.85
N TYR A 369 5.00 -8.09 22.16
CA TYR A 369 4.62 -8.00 23.58
C TYR A 369 3.93 -9.24 24.15
N GLY A 370 3.01 -9.87 23.42
CA GLY A 370 2.16 -10.96 23.90
C GLY A 370 2.94 -12.24 24.22
N THR A 371 2.50 -12.97 25.25
CA THR A 371 2.96 -14.36 25.43
C THR A 371 2.16 -15.30 24.55
N LEU A 372 2.72 -16.46 24.22
CA LEU A 372 2.05 -17.45 23.37
C LEU A 372 0.62 -17.77 23.86
N GLU A 373 0.42 -17.98 25.17
CA GLU A 373 -0.89 -18.29 25.76
C GLU A 373 -1.88 -17.13 25.61
N GLU A 374 -1.42 -15.90 25.79
CA GLU A 374 -2.26 -14.72 25.61
C GLU A 374 -2.64 -14.53 24.14
N LEU A 375 -1.71 -14.77 23.22
CA LEU A 375 -1.93 -14.68 21.78
C LEU A 375 -2.94 -15.72 21.28
N GLU A 376 -2.97 -16.92 21.86
CA GLU A 376 -4.01 -17.91 21.56
C GLU A 376 -5.40 -17.40 21.94
N LEU A 377 -5.54 -16.80 23.12
CA LEU A 377 -6.80 -16.19 23.57
C LEU A 377 -7.18 -14.98 22.71
N PHE A 378 -6.20 -14.16 22.32
CA PHE A 378 -6.40 -12.99 21.48
C PHE A 378 -6.91 -13.39 20.09
N THR A 379 -6.28 -14.40 19.50
CA THR A 379 -6.68 -14.98 18.21
C THR A 379 -8.08 -15.59 18.27
N ASP A 380 -8.42 -16.33 19.33
CA ASP A 380 -9.78 -16.85 19.54
C ASP A 380 -10.81 -15.72 19.67
N THR A 381 -10.44 -14.61 20.31
CA THR A 381 -11.30 -13.42 20.42
C THR A 381 -11.59 -12.80 19.06
N PHE A 382 -10.60 -12.67 18.17
CA PHE A 382 -10.79 -12.21 16.79
C PHE A 382 -11.65 -13.16 15.96
N LYS A 383 -11.46 -14.48 16.10
CA LYS A 383 -12.28 -15.51 15.43
C LYS A 383 -13.75 -15.42 15.83
N ARG A 384 -14.03 -15.31 17.13
CA ARG A 384 -15.39 -15.17 17.66
C ARG A 384 -16.01 -13.82 17.32
N TRP A 385 -15.19 -12.76 17.33
CA TRP A 385 -15.61 -11.38 17.15
C TRP A 385 -16.72 -10.98 18.14
N ASP A 386 -16.51 -11.29 19.42
CA ASP A 386 -17.46 -11.14 20.51
C ASP A 386 -16.86 -10.41 21.72
N ILE A 387 -17.62 -9.46 22.28
CA ILE A 387 -17.26 -8.70 23.50
C ILE A 387 -17.17 -9.61 24.72
N ASP A 388 -17.92 -10.72 24.76
CA ASP A 388 -17.81 -11.66 25.87
C ASP A 388 -16.50 -12.47 25.83
N ALA A 389 -15.96 -12.72 24.64
CA ALA A 389 -14.70 -13.44 24.47
C ALA A 389 -13.51 -12.67 25.06
N MET A 390 -13.51 -11.33 24.97
CA MET A 390 -12.41 -10.53 25.52
C MET A 390 -12.31 -10.57 27.05
N LYS A 391 -13.29 -11.09 27.79
CA LYS A 391 -13.24 -11.15 29.28
C LYS A 391 -11.99 -11.87 29.81
N GLN A 392 -11.51 -12.87 29.07
CA GLN A 392 -10.35 -13.68 29.44
C GLN A 392 -9.01 -13.01 29.11
N LEU A 393 -9.02 -11.94 28.30
CA LEU A 393 -7.81 -11.25 27.88
C LEU A 393 -7.19 -10.39 29.00
N PRO A 394 -5.86 -10.18 28.98
CA PRO A 394 -5.22 -9.16 29.80
C PRO A 394 -5.73 -7.76 29.43
N HIS A 395 -5.56 -6.80 30.34
CA HIS A 395 -6.15 -5.46 30.22
C HIS A 395 -5.75 -4.73 28.92
N TYR A 396 -4.47 -4.80 28.53
CA TYR A 396 -3.98 -4.14 27.31
C TYR A 396 -4.60 -4.74 26.03
N MET A 397 -4.71 -6.08 25.95
CA MET A 397 -5.37 -6.76 24.82
C MET A 397 -6.87 -6.46 24.76
N LYS A 398 -7.55 -6.32 25.91
CA LYS A 398 -8.95 -5.86 25.93
C LYS A 398 -9.10 -4.49 25.29
N LYS A 399 -8.20 -3.55 25.60
CA LYS A 399 -8.20 -2.21 25.00
C LYS A 399 -7.91 -2.25 23.50
N CYS A 400 -6.87 -2.99 23.09
CA CYS A 400 -6.52 -3.17 21.68
C CYS A 400 -7.68 -3.79 20.88
N TYR A 401 -8.22 -4.93 21.35
CA TYR A 401 -9.33 -5.62 20.70
C TYR A 401 -10.58 -4.73 20.62
N LEU A 402 -10.98 -4.10 21.73
CA LEU A 402 -12.21 -3.29 21.75
C LEU A 402 -12.10 -2.05 20.86
N ALA A 403 -10.90 -1.44 20.76
CA ALA A 403 -10.65 -0.36 19.82
C ALA A 403 -10.78 -0.83 18.37
N CYS A 404 -10.16 -1.97 18.01
CA CYS A 404 -10.30 -2.58 16.68
C CYS A 404 -11.76 -2.91 16.38
N TYR A 405 -12.44 -3.61 17.29
CA TYR A 405 -13.84 -3.98 17.18
C TYR A 405 -14.74 -2.76 16.95
N ASN A 406 -14.60 -1.71 17.76
CA ASN A 406 -15.41 -0.50 17.62
C ASN A 406 -15.11 0.25 16.32
N CYS A 407 -13.83 0.33 15.92
CA CYS A 407 -13.42 0.97 14.67
C CYS A 407 -14.05 0.27 13.47
N VAL A 408 -13.89 -1.05 13.37
CA VAL A 408 -14.35 -1.86 12.23
C VAL A 408 -15.87 -1.92 12.17
N ASN A 409 -16.55 -2.14 13.29
CA ASN A 409 -18.02 -2.14 13.30
C ASN A 409 -18.59 -0.74 13.03
N GLY A 410 -17.92 0.33 13.50
CA GLY A 410 -18.27 1.71 13.16
C GLY A 410 -18.15 1.97 11.66
N MET A 411 -17.07 1.49 11.03
CA MET A 411 -16.90 1.58 9.57
C MET A 411 -17.98 0.79 8.82
N ALA A 412 -18.28 -0.44 9.23
CA ALA A 412 -19.34 -1.25 8.63
C ALA A 412 -20.71 -0.55 8.74
N TYR A 413 -21.00 0.05 9.90
CA TYR A 413 -22.23 0.82 10.12
C TYR A 413 -22.31 2.07 9.23
N ASP A 414 -21.21 2.81 9.09
CA ASP A 414 -21.16 3.97 8.21
C ASP A 414 -21.42 3.59 6.74
N VAL A 415 -20.86 2.47 6.29
CA VAL A 415 -21.10 1.94 4.93
C VAL A 415 -22.55 1.51 4.78
N LEU A 416 -23.11 0.76 5.74
CA LEU A 416 -24.51 0.35 5.70
C LEU A 416 -25.45 1.55 5.62
N ASN A 417 -25.20 2.59 6.43
CA ASN A 417 -26.02 3.81 6.45
C ASN A 417 -25.91 4.63 5.16
N LYS A 418 -24.69 4.85 4.66
CA LYS A 418 -24.45 5.74 3.51
C LYS A 418 -24.74 5.07 2.17
N LYS A 419 -24.54 3.75 2.09
CA LYS A 419 -24.49 2.99 0.83
C LYS A 419 -25.47 1.81 0.80
N GLY A 420 -26.05 1.41 1.92
CA GLY A 420 -26.98 0.27 2.00
C GLY A 420 -26.31 -1.10 1.91
N SER A 421 -24.98 -1.16 1.87
CA SER A 421 -24.21 -2.41 1.76
C SER A 421 -23.81 -2.92 3.14
N ASP A 422 -24.17 -4.17 3.44
CA ASP A 422 -23.69 -4.88 4.64
C ASP A 422 -22.35 -5.57 4.33
N VAL A 423 -21.27 -5.05 4.92
CA VAL A 423 -19.89 -5.55 4.78
C VAL A 423 -19.33 -6.09 6.09
N ALA A 424 -20.12 -6.12 7.17
CA ALA A 424 -19.63 -6.42 8.51
C ALA A 424 -18.96 -7.80 8.59
N LEU A 425 -19.56 -8.81 7.95
CA LEU A 425 -19.02 -10.17 7.91
C LEU A 425 -17.70 -10.26 7.15
N SER A 426 -17.58 -9.58 6.00
CA SER A 426 -16.34 -9.55 5.21
C SER A 426 -15.21 -8.88 5.99
N LEU A 427 -15.48 -7.76 6.68
CA LEU A 427 -14.47 -7.10 7.51
C LEU A 427 -14.06 -7.98 8.70
N LYS A 428 -15.00 -8.61 9.40
CA LYS A 428 -14.69 -9.60 10.46
C LYS A 428 -13.76 -10.69 9.94
N ASN A 429 -14.13 -11.30 8.82
CA ASN A 429 -13.38 -12.44 8.25
C ASN A 429 -11.95 -12.03 7.90
N ALA A 430 -11.73 -10.81 7.39
CA ALA A 430 -10.39 -10.30 7.12
C ALA A 430 -9.52 -10.22 8.39
N TRP A 431 -10.06 -9.72 9.50
CA TRP A 431 -9.35 -9.67 10.79
C TRP A 431 -9.12 -11.05 11.42
N GLU A 432 -10.08 -11.96 11.26
CA GLU A 432 -9.93 -13.36 11.67
C GLU A 432 -8.79 -14.07 10.91
N ILE A 433 -8.68 -13.83 9.61
CA ILE A 433 -7.59 -14.36 8.78
C ILE A 433 -6.26 -13.77 9.24
N LEU A 434 -6.16 -12.43 9.35
CA LEU A 434 -4.91 -11.77 9.73
C LEU A 434 -4.40 -12.23 11.10
N SER A 435 -5.26 -12.24 12.12
CA SER A 435 -4.89 -12.73 13.46
C SER A 435 -4.45 -14.20 13.47
N SER A 436 -5.02 -15.04 12.60
CA SER A 436 -4.61 -16.44 12.47
C SER A 436 -3.22 -16.58 11.81
N LEU A 437 -2.88 -15.71 10.87
CA LEU A 437 -1.57 -15.67 10.22
C LEU A 437 -0.48 -15.19 11.20
N TYR A 438 -0.76 -14.13 11.96
CA TYR A 438 0.15 -13.67 13.02
C TYR A 438 0.34 -14.72 14.12
N MET A 439 -0.72 -15.46 14.49
CA MET A 439 -0.59 -16.56 15.44
C MET A 439 0.33 -17.68 14.92
N LYS A 440 0.33 -17.94 13.61
CA LYS A 440 1.24 -18.93 13.00
C LYS A 440 2.69 -18.49 13.12
N GLU A 441 2.97 -17.22 12.80
CA GLU A 441 4.30 -16.62 12.96
C GLU A 441 4.74 -16.60 14.43
N ALA A 442 3.88 -16.20 15.36
CA ALA A 442 4.19 -16.25 16.79
C ALA A 442 4.54 -17.68 17.27
N ARG A 443 3.84 -18.70 16.76
CA ARG A 443 4.17 -20.11 17.07
C ARG A 443 5.53 -20.53 16.53
N TRP A 444 5.91 -20.08 15.33
CA TRP A 444 7.25 -20.32 14.80
C TRP A 444 8.31 -19.69 15.70
N PHE A 445 8.11 -18.43 16.09
CA PHE A 445 9.02 -17.69 16.94
C PHE A 445 9.23 -18.39 18.29
N HIS A 446 8.15 -18.66 19.02
CA HIS A 446 8.21 -19.24 20.36
C HIS A 446 8.75 -20.68 20.39
N SER A 447 8.59 -21.45 19.29
CA SER A 447 9.14 -22.80 19.18
C SER A 447 10.58 -22.85 18.65
N GLY A 448 11.12 -21.70 18.20
CA GLY A 448 12.40 -21.64 17.50
C GLY A 448 12.37 -22.32 16.12
N TYR A 449 11.18 -22.56 15.57
CA TYR A 449 11.01 -23.18 14.26
C TYR A 449 11.47 -22.22 13.16
N LYS A 450 12.18 -22.76 12.17
CA LYS A 450 12.69 -22.00 11.03
C LYS A 450 12.01 -22.55 9.77
N PRO A 451 10.99 -21.86 9.24
CA PRO A 451 10.32 -22.29 8.02
C PRO A 451 11.29 -22.20 6.82
N SER A 452 11.04 -23.01 5.80
CA SER A 452 11.65 -22.78 4.49
C SER A 452 11.11 -21.49 3.87
N LEU A 453 11.76 -20.97 2.82
CA LEU A 453 11.30 -19.79 2.10
C LEU A 453 9.88 -19.98 1.56
N ASP A 454 9.59 -21.15 0.97
CA ASP A 454 8.26 -21.45 0.43
C ASP A 454 7.19 -21.51 1.53
N GLU A 455 7.50 -22.15 2.67
CA GLU A 455 6.56 -22.23 3.79
C GLU A 455 6.34 -20.85 4.43
N TYR A 456 7.40 -20.08 4.63
CA TYR A 456 7.33 -18.71 5.11
C TYR A 456 6.44 -17.88 4.18
N MET A 457 6.75 -17.87 2.87
CA MET A 457 6.02 -17.08 1.90
C MET A 457 4.55 -17.47 1.84
N SER A 458 4.19 -18.76 1.97
CA SER A 458 2.79 -19.22 2.02
C SER A 458 1.94 -18.54 3.11
N ASN A 459 2.56 -18.00 4.15
CA ASN A 459 1.93 -17.20 5.21
C ASN A 459 2.18 -15.70 5.02
N ALA A 460 3.44 -15.34 4.78
CA ALA A 460 3.96 -13.98 4.90
C ALA A 460 3.35 -13.01 3.90
N TRP A 461 3.02 -13.48 2.68
CA TRP A 461 2.37 -12.59 1.70
C TRP A 461 0.99 -12.13 2.19
N LEU A 462 0.26 -12.92 2.97
CA LEU A 462 -1.01 -12.47 3.56
C LEU A 462 -0.82 -11.72 4.88
N SER A 463 0.18 -12.08 5.69
CA SER A 463 0.42 -11.43 6.98
C SER A 463 0.85 -9.96 6.85
N VAL A 464 1.28 -9.52 5.66
CA VAL A 464 1.56 -8.10 5.35
C VAL A 464 0.29 -7.22 5.29
N SER A 465 -0.89 -7.79 5.50
CA SER A 465 -2.18 -7.11 5.70
C SER A 465 -2.80 -6.35 4.51
N ILE A 466 -2.17 -6.31 3.33
CA ILE A 466 -2.71 -5.61 2.14
C ILE A 466 -4.18 -5.95 1.84
N PRO A 467 -4.61 -7.23 1.80
CA PRO A 467 -6.00 -7.56 1.47
C PRO A 467 -7.00 -6.92 2.43
N LEU A 468 -6.66 -6.91 3.73
CA LEU A 468 -7.46 -6.29 4.77
C LEU A 468 -7.51 -4.77 4.56
N CYS A 469 -6.37 -4.14 4.33
CA CYS A 469 -6.28 -2.70 4.10
C CYS A 469 -7.07 -2.27 2.86
N LEU A 470 -6.95 -2.99 1.74
CA LEU A 470 -7.69 -2.70 0.51
C LEU A 470 -9.20 -2.86 0.70
N LEU A 471 -9.64 -3.94 1.36
CA LEU A 471 -11.06 -4.14 1.65
C LEU A 471 -11.63 -2.95 2.43
N HIS A 472 -10.94 -2.48 3.47
CA HIS A 472 -11.37 -1.33 4.26
C HIS A 472 -11.25 0.01 3.49
N GLY A 473 -10.25 0.16 2.63
CA GLY A 473 -10.10 1.36 1.82
C GLY A 473 -11.20 1.50 0.76
N HIS A 474 -11.56 0.41 0.08
CA HIS A 474 -12.52 0.44 -1.02
C HIS A 474 -13.98 0.54 -0.59
N ILE A 475 -14.35 0.09 0.62
CA ILE A 475 -15.73 0.26 1.11
C ILE A 475 -16.11 1.74 1.27
N PHE A 476 -15.13 2.65 1.36
CA PHE A 476 -15.34 4.11 1.44
C PHE A 476 -15.17 4.86 0.12
N ASP A 477 -14.92 4.16 -0.98
CA ASP A 477 -14.75 4.76 -2.31
C ASP A 477 -16.01 5.49 -2.78
N THR A 478 -15.88 6.48 -3.68
CA THR A 478 -17.02 7.15 -4.33
C THR A 478 -17.86 6.12 -5.09
N LYS A 479 -17.20 5.12 -5.68
CA LYS A 479 -17.80 3.91 -6.24
C LYS A 479 -17.38 2.69 -5.41
N PRO A 480 -18.11 2.37 -4.33
CA PRO A 480 -17.80 1.20 -3.51
C PRO A 480 -17.84 -0.09 -4.33
N LEU A 481 -17.05 -1.07 -3.91
CA LEU A 481 -17.10 -2.41 -4.48
C LEU A 481 -18.50 -2.99 -4.32
N ASP A 482 -19.01 -3.57 -5.40
CA ASP A 482 -20.23 -4.37 -5.32
C ASP A 482 -19.93 -5.75 -4.69
N GLY A 483 -20.98 -6.52 -4.42
CA GLY A 483 -20.82 -7.84 -3.79
C GLY A 483 -20.03 -8.84 -4.64
N GLU A 484 -19.99 -8.70 -5.97
CA GLU A 484 -19.17 -9.54 -6.85
C GLU A 484 -17.69 -9.18 -6.73
N GLN A 485 -17.37 -7.89 -6.74
CA GLN A 485 -16.01 -7.39 -6.57
C GLN A 485 -15.45 -7.70 -5.17
N VAL A 486 -16.28 -7.61 -4.12
CA VAL A 486 -15.88 -8.06 -2.77
C VAL A 486 -15.55 -9.54 -2.76
N ARG A 487 -16.41 -10.40 -3.33
CA ARG A 487 -16.14 -11.85 -3.43
C ARG A 487 -14.91 -12.15 -4.29
N TYR A 488 -14.69 -11.34 -5.32
CA TYR A 488 -13.50 -11.45 -6.15
C TYR A 488 -12.25 -11.20 -5.30
N LEU A 489 -12.16 -10.11 -4.54
CA LEU A 489 -11.02 -9.86 -3.63
C LEU A 489 -10.90 -10.93 -2.53
N GLU A 490 -12.01 -11.39 -1.96
CA GLU A 490 -12.03 -12.48 -0.97
C GLU A 490 -11.50 -13.82 -1.53
N SER A 491 -11.61 -14.02 -2.86
CA SER A 491 -11.03 -15.18 -3.54
C SER A 491 -9.51 -15.10 -3.71
N LEU A 492 -8.90 -13.97 -3.32
CA LEU A 492 -7.47 -13.70 -3.39
C LEU A 492 -6.90 -13.87 -4.82
N PRO A 493 -7.33 -13.03 -5.78
CA PRO A 493 -6.93 -13.15 -7.17
C PRO A 493 -5.43 -12.89 -7.34
N GLU A 494 -4.83 -13.38 -8.43
CA GLU A 494 -3.38 -13.27 -8.66
C GLU A 494 -2.88 -11.83 -8.62
N ILE A 495 -3.64 -10.85 -9.12
CA ILE A 495 -3.30 -9.42 -9.01
C ILE A 495 -3.08 -8.98 -7.55
N LEU A 496 -3.95 -9.42 -6.65
CA LEU A 496 -3.86 -9.11 -5.22
C LEU A 496 -2.70 -9.88 -4.59
N LYS A 497 -2.57 -11.16 -4.90
CA LYS A 497 -1.47 -12.00 -4.42
C LYS A 497 -0.10 -11.44 -4.79
N TRP A 498 0.12 -11.06 -6.05
CA TRP A 498 1.41 -10.48 -6.48
C TRP A 498 1.68 -9.13 -5.85
N SER A 499 0.65 -8.29 -5.68
CA SER A 499 0.77 -7.03 -4.93
C SER A 499 1.25 -7.28 -3.49
N CYS A 500 0.70 -8.31 -2.85
CA CYS A 500 1.09 -8.72 -1.50
C CYS A 500 2.49 -9.31 -1.42
N VAL A 501 2.86 -10.18 -2.37
CA VAL A 501 4.19 -10.79 -2.45
C VAL A 501 5.25 -9.72 -2.60
N ILE A 502 5.06 -8.77 -3.53
CA ILE A 502 6.03 -7.68 -3.74
C ILE A 502 6.18 -6.87 -2.47
N LEU A 503 5.08 -6.44 -1.85
CA LEU A 503 5.16 -5.62 -0.65
C LEU A 503 5.87 -6.36 0.49
N ARG A 504 5.51 -7.62 0.76
CA ARG A 504 6.15 -8.45 1.78
C ARG A 504 7.66 -8.56 1.53
N LEU A 505 8.08 -8.85 0.32
CA LEU A 505 9.51 -8.99 0.01
C LEU A 505 10.26 -7.65 0.12
N THR A 506 9.61 -6.54 -0.24
CA THR A 506 10.17 -5.19 -0.09
C THR A 506 10.26 -4.78 1.39
N ASP A 507 9.25 -5.10 2.20
CA ASP A 507 9.27 -4.97 3.67
C ASP A 507 10.43 -5.76 4.26
N ASP A 508 10.50 -7.07 4.01
CA ASP A 508 11.57 -7.95 4.50
C ASP A 508 12.98 -7.44 4.12
N LEU A 509 13.15 -6.84 2.93
CA LEU A 509 14.43 -6.25 2.52
C LEU A 509 14.83 -5.05 3.40
N GLY A 510 13.87 -4.23 3.82
CA GLY A 510 14.07 -3.00 4.60
C GLY A 510 14.08 -3.23 6.12
N THR A 511 13.34 -4.20 6.62
CA THR A 511 13.07 -4.40 8.07
C THR A 511 13.92 -5.49 8.71
N SER A 512 14.30 -6.54 7.96
CA SER A 512 14.92 -7.74 8.54
C SER A 512 16.12 -7.47 9.48
N PRO A 513 17.03 -6.51 9.20
CA PRO A 513 18.20 -6.32 10.07
C PRO A 513 17.81 -5.92 11.51
N LYS A 514 16.82 -5.03 11.67
CA LYS A 514 16.38 -4.56 12.99
C LYS A 514 15.51 -5.61 13.68
N GLU A 515 14.64 -6.28 12.94
CA GLU A 515 13.77 -7.35 13.45
C GLU A 515 14.59 -8.55 13.97
N MET A 516 15.55 -9.02 13.18
CA MET A 516 16.43 -10.11 13.61
C MET A 516 17.28 -9.74 14.82
N ALA A 517 17.67 -8.47 14.98
CA ALA A 517 18.44 -8.00 16.12
C ALA A 517 17.64 -7.94 17.44
N ARG A 518 16.34 -7.65 17.36
CA ARG A 518 15.44 -7.63 18.54
C ARG A 518 14.83 -8.99 18.89
N GLY A 519 14.96 -9.96 17.99
CA GLY A 519 14.48 -11.33 18.17
C GLY A 519 13.09 -11.50 17.57
N ASP A 520 13.05 -11.86 16.30
CA ASP A 520 11.83 -12.15 15.54
C ASP A 520 12.05 -13.39 14.64
N ASN A 521 11.00 -13.84 13.96
CA ASN A 521 11.03 -14.91 12.98
C ASN A 521 12.01 -14.62 11.83
N PRO A 522 12.65 -15.68 11.26
CA PRO A 522 13.33 -15.57 9.98
C PRO A 522 12.41 -14.96 8.91
N LYS A 523 12.88 -13.92 8.24
CA LYS A 523 12.22 -13.30 7.08
C LYS A 523 12.69 -13.99 5.80
N ALA A 524 12.21 -13.56 4.63
CA ALA A 524 12.56 -14.17 3.33
C ALA A 524 14.08 -14.34 3.13
N ILE A 525 14.87 -13.35 3.55
CA ILE A 525 16.34 -13.39 3.47
C ILE A 525 16.90 -14.56 4.30
N GLN A 526 16.51 -14.64 5.58
CA GLN A 526 17.03 -15.67 6.49
C GLN A 526 16.49 -17.07 6.13
N CYS A 527 15.25 -17.18 5.68
CA CYS A 527 14.71 -18.44 5.16
C CYS A 527 15.52 -18.95 3.97
N TYR A 528 15.80 -18.09 2.98
CA TYR A 528 16.62 -18.47 1.83
C TYR A 528 18.05 -18.88 2.22
N MET A 529 18.67 -18.15 3.17
CA MET A 529 19.98 -18.51 3.71
C MET A 529 19.96 -19.89 4.38
N ASN A 530 18.91 -20.21 5.13
CA ASN A 530 18.75 -21.50 5.79
C ASN A 530 18.54 -22.65 4.79
N ASP A 531 17.75 -22.41 3.73
CA ASP A 531 17.43 -23.42 2.71
C ASP A 531 18.64 -23.79 1.85
N THR A 532 19.50 -22.82 1.55
CA THR A 532 20.55 -22.96 0.53
C THR A 532 21.98 -22.92 1.07
N GLY A 533 22.17 -22.43 2.30
CA GLY A 533 23.49 -22.10 2.84
C GLY A 533 24.13 -20.85 2.22
N ALA A 534 23.38 -20.05 1.47
CA ALA A 534 23.87 -18.83 0.84
C ALA A 534 24.27 -17.76 1.85
N LEU A 535 25.20 -16.87 1.45
CA LEU A 535 25.54 -15.67 2.21
C LEU A 535 24.41 -14.63 2.10
N GLU A 536 24.30 -13.75 3.11
CA GLU A 536 23.23 -12.73 3.18
C GLU A 536 23.15 -11.86 1.91
N GLN A 537 24.30 -11.46 1.35
CA GLN A 537 24.32 -10.65 0.12
C GLN A 537 23.66 -11.39 -1.07
N ALA A 538 23.93 -12.69 -1.22
CA ALA A 538 23.31 -13.49 -2.26
C ALA A 538 21.81 -13.72 -2.00
N ALA A 539 21.42 -13.88 -0.73
CA ALA A 539 20.02 -13.99 -0.33
C ALA A 539 19.23 -12.71 -0.60
N ARG A 540 19.81 -11.54 -0.27
CA ARG A 540 19.23 -10.23 -0.59
C ARG A 540 19.07 -10.02 -2.09
N GLU A 541 20.06 -10.42 -2.88
CA GLU A 541 19.96 -10.33 -4.35
C GLU A 541 18.87 -11.26 -4.89
N HIS A 542 18.76 -12.48 -4.35
CA HIS A 542 17.67 -13.39 -4.70
C HIS A 542 16.29 -12.79 -4.41
N VAL A 543 16.10 -12.19 -3.23
CA VAL A 543 14.84 -11.53 -2.86
C VAL A 543 14.52 -10.34 -3.79
N LYS A 544 15.52 -9.54 -4.19
CA LYS A 544 15.33 -8.48 -5.19
C LYS A 544 14.91 -9.02 -6.56
N THR A 545 15.47 -10.17 -6.97
CA THR A 545 15.02 -10.87 -8.19
C THR A 545 13.57 -11.30 -8.06
N LEU A 546 13.15 -11.87 -6.93
CA LEU A 546 11.75 -12.24 -6.68
C LEU A 546 10.81 -11.02 -6.75
N VAL A 547 11.22 -9.87 -6.22
CA VAL A 547 10.48 -8.60 -6.36
C VAL A 547 10.34 -8.20 -7.84
N THR A 548 11.41 -8.31 -8.61
CA THR A 548 11.43 -7.97 -10.05
C THR A 548 10.51 -8.89 -10.85
N GLU A 549 10.57 -10.20 -10.60
CA GLU A 549 9.69 -11.18 -11.24
C GLU A 549 8.23 -10.99 -10.81
N GLY A 550 7.98 -10.68 -9.53
CA GLY A 550 6.65 -10.35 -9.03
C GLY A 550 6.03 -9.14 -9.74
N TRP A 551 6.83 -8.12 -10.06
CA TRP A 551 6.36 -6.98 -10.86
C TRP A 551 5.96 -7.37 -12.29
N LYS A 552 6.68 -8.29 -12.94
CA LYS A 552 6.32 -8.78 -14.28
C LYS A 552 4.97 -9.52 -14.25
N GLU A 553 4.76 -10.35 -13.24
CA GLU A 553 3.50 -11.06 -13.01
C GLU A 553 2.35 -10.08 -12.72
N LEU A 554 2.58 -9.10 -11.84
CA LEU A 554 1.60 -8.08 -11.49
C LEU A 554 1.22 -7.24 -12.72
N ASN A 555 2.20 -6.81 -13.53
CA ASN A 555 1.95 -6.08 -14.77
C ASN A 555 1.07 -6.91 -15.74
N GLY A 556 1.34 -8.21 -15.87
CA GLY A 556 0.52 -9.12 -16.66
C GLY A 556 -0.92 -9.19 -16.15
N CYS A 557 -1.09 -9.36 -14.83
CA CYS A 557 -2.41 -9.37 -14.19
C CYS A 557 -3.19 -8.07 -14.44
N VAL A 558 -2.54 -6.91 -14.34
CA VAL A 558 -3.16 -5.60 -14.61
C VAL A 558 -3.67 -5.51 -16.05
N MET A 559 -2.91 -6.03 -17.03
CA MET A 559 -3.34 -6.04 -18.43
C MET A 559 -4.55 -6.94 -18.68
N GLU A 560 -4.75 -7.97 -17.86
CA GLU A 560 -5.84 -8.94 -17.97
C GLU A 560 -7.05 -8.63 -17.07
N GLU A 561 -6.90 -7.72 -16.10
CA GLU A 561 -7.94 -7.38 -15.12
C GLU A 561 -9.17 -6.72 -15.78
N ARG A 562 -10.36 -7.26 -15.51
CA ARG A 562 -11.64 -6.78 -16.07
C ARG A 562 -12.76 -6.64 -15.04
N THR A 563 -12.55 -7.11 -13.82
CA THR A 563 -13.54 -7.16 -12.74
C THR A 563 -13.46 -5.91 -11.86
N LEU A 564 -12.25 -5.43 -11.56
CA LEU A 564 -12.03 -4.24 -10.75
C LEU A 564 -12.07 -2.95 -11.60
N SER A 565 -12.43 -1.84 -10.96
CA SER A 565 -12.36 -0.52 -11.60
C SER A 565 -10.91 -0.04 -11.74
N LYS A 566 -10.62 0.88 -12.67
CA LYS A 566 -9.29 1.49 -12.83
C LYS A 566 -8.78 2.09 -11.53
N ALA A 567 -9.62 2.81 -10.79
CA ALA A 567 -9.28 3.40 -9.49
C ALA A 567 -8.94 2.32 -8.44
N ALA A 568 -9.63 1.18 -8.47
CA ALA A 568 -9.35 0.08 -7.55
C ALA A 568 -7.99 -0.58 -7.85
N VAL A 569 -7.70 -0.84 -9.13
CA VAL A 569 -6.41 -1.37 -9.59
C VAL A 569 -5.28 -0.40 -9.27
N GLU A 570 -5.45 0.88 -9.57
CA GLU A 570 -4.43 1.90 -9.32
C GLU A 570 -4.09 2.03 -7.84
N ARG A 571 -5.09 1.95 -6.96
CA ARG A 571 -4.88 1.95 -5.51
C ARG A 571 -4.07 0.74 -5.03
N MET A 572 -4.33 -0.43 -5.59
CA MET A 572 -3.56 -1.64 -5.32
C MET A 572 -2.10 -1.46 -5.74
N LEU A 573 -1.85 -0.95 -6.95
CA LEU A 573 -0.50 -0.62 -7.43
C LEU A 573 0.18 0.44 -6.55
N ASN A 574 -0.56 1.45 -6.11
CA ASN A 574 -0.04 2.50 -5.26
C ASN A 574 0.38 2.02 -3.87
N LEU A 575 -0.28 1.01 -3.30
CA LEU A 575 0.22 0.37 -2.08
C LEU A 575 1.56 -0.34 -2.31
N VAL A 576 1.73 -1.03 -3.44
CA VAL A 576 3.00 -1.68 -3.79
C VAL A 576 4.10 -0.62 -3.95
N ARG A 577 3.81 0.47 -4.68
CA ARG A 577 4.72 1.61 -4.87
C ARG A 577 5.07 2.31 -3.55
N ALA A 578 4.10 2.44 -2.65
CA ALA A 578 4.32 2.96 -1.31
C ALA A 578 5.32 2.08 -0.55
N GLY A 579 5.21 0.75 -0.66
CA GLY A 579 6.20 -0.19 -0.13
C GLY A 579 7.64 0.13 -0.55
N HIS A 580 7.87 0.37 -1.84
CA HIS A 580 9.19 0.80 -2.31
C HIS A 580 9.63 2.09 -1.62
N CYS A 581 8.74 3.10 -1.53
CA CYS A 581 9.06 4.37 -0.86
C CYS A 581 9.38 4.21 0.63
N PHE A 582 8.73 3.30 1.33
CA PHE A 582 8.95 3.08 2.76
C PHE A 582 10.18 2.21 3.05
N TYR A 583 10.49 1.24 2.19
CA TYR A 583 11.46 0.19 2.51
C TYR A 583 12.76 0.20 1.69
N GLN A 584 12.88 1.05 0.67
CA GLN A 584 14.09 1.14 -0.16
C GLN A 584 15.35 1.47 0.65
N HIS A 585 15.24 2.32 1.67
CA HIS A 585 16.36 2.82 2.47
C HIS A 585 16.38 2.34 3.93
N GLY A 586 15.54 1.34 4.27
CA GLY A 586 15.45 0.77 5.62
C GLY A 586 14.00 0.66 6.09
N ASP A 587 13.78 0.63 7.40
CA ASP A 587 12.44 0.51 7.98
C ASP A 587 11.76 1.88 8.12
N GLY A 588 11.16 2.39 7.04
CA GLY A 588 10.44 3.67 7.05
C GLY A 588 9.06 3.62 7.72
N HIS A 589 8.53 2.45 8.04
CA HIS A 589 7.25 2.33 8.76
C HIS A 589 7.47 2.31 10.28
N GLY A 590 8.36 1.43 10.76
CA GLY A 590 8.66 1.25 12.17
C GLY A 590 9.66 2.25 12.75
N VAL A 591 10.52 2.85 11.91
CA VAL A 591 11.50 3.87 12.33
C VAL A 591 11.38 5.13 11.48
N LEU A 592 10.82 6.18 12.09
CA LEU A 592 10.59 7.46 11.41
C LEU A 592 11.84 8.34 11.43
N ASP A 593 12.90 7.89 10.75
CA ASP A 593 14.13 8.64 10.54
C ASP A 593 14.39 8.92 9.05
N GLY A 594 15.52 9.59 8.78
CA GLY A 594 16.06 9.82 7.43
C GLY A 594 15.02 10.25 6.38
N ASP A 595 14.94 9.47 5.31
CA ASP A 595 14.20 9.78 4.09
C ASP A 595 12.67 9.77 4.31
N THR A 596 12.14 8.84 5.11
CA THR A 596 10.69 8.80 5.39
C THR A 596 10.26 10.01 6.21
N LYS A 597 11.07 10.42 7.19
CA LYS A 597 10.79 11.63 7.96
C LYS A 597 10.78 12.88 7.07
N GLN A 598 11.73 12.97 6.14
CA GLN A 598 11.77 14.05 5.15
C GLN A 598 10.54 14.02 4.23
N LEU A 599 10.18 12.84 3.73
CA LEU A 599 9.02 12.66 2.86
C LEU A 599 7.72 13.08 3.55
N MET A 600 7.53 12.69 4.82
CA MET A 600 6.40 13.12 5.63
C MET A 600 6.38 14.64 5.80
N SER A 601 7.55 15.26 6.07
CA SER A 601 7.69 16.71 6.18
C SER A 601 7.26 17.41 4.89
N GLN A 602 7.77 16.97 3.75
CA GLN A 602 7.48 17.55 2.44
C GLN A 602 6.02 17.35 1.98
N LEU A 603 5.41 16.20 2.28
CA LEU A 603 4.07 15.89 1.80
C LEU A 603 2.96 16.44 2.70
N LEU A 604 3.23 16.63 4.00
CA LEU A 604 2.23 17.09 4.97
C LEU A 604 2.49 18.52 5.44
N PHE A 605 3.72 18.85 5.82
CA PHE A 605 3.99 20.02 6.68
C PHE A 605 4.65 21.19 5.94
N ASP A 606 5.44 20.92 4.91
CA ASP A 606 6.23 21.94 4.22
C ASP A 606 5.58 22.32 2.88
N PRO A 607 4.91 23.48 2.74
CA PRO A 607 4.35 23.90 1.46
C PRO A 607 5.45 24.26 0.45
N ILE A 608 5.14 24.15 -0.83
CA ILE A 608 6.00 24.62 -1.92
C ILE A 608 5.91 26.15 -1.98
N PRO A 609 7.02 26.90 -2.13
CA PRO A 609 6.95 28.34 -2.37
C PRO A 609 6.21 28.66 -3.68
N VAL A 610 5.16 29.49 -3.62
CA VAL A 610 4.31 29.89 -4.77
C VAL A 610 4.59 31.32 -5.22
#